data_AF-A0A351Z9Q1-F1
#
_entry.id   AF-A0A351Z9Q1-F1
#
_cell.length_a   1.000
_cell.length_b   1.000
_cell.length_c   1.000
_cell.angle_alpha   90.00
_cell.angle_beta   90.00
_cell.angle_gamma   90.00
#
_symmetry.space_group_name_H-M   'P 1'
#
loop_
_entity.id
_entity.type
_entity.pdbx_description
1 polymer ?
#
loop_
_entity_poly.entity_id
_entity_poly.type
_entity_poly.pdbx_seq_one_letter_code
_entity_poly.pdbx_strand_id
1 'polypeptide(L)'
;MNCGETKSSCDAAGGQAADKRLKMFTEDEALVRRLSRIKRKILVLSGKGGVGKSTVAVNLAVALAMEGWKTGLLDVDFHGPSVPMLLNMKGELLKAGDRDGILPLESPYGVKVISLGFALGYADEAVIWRGPMKMGVIKQLLADVQWGELDYLVVDFPPGTGDEPLSVAQLIPDSDGAVIVTTPQDLSLQDVRKSINFCRQLKIPVLGVLENMSGLVCPHCGTVIEVFKSGGGETMARQMGVPFLGRIPMDPQIVGTSDEGKPFVYHTRQGESAEAFIRAIKPVLQLQEGREPLGKPGTQSAQPITEGNMKSLKIAVPTAAGSLCAHFGHCEQFALFDVDTDNKTILKTTMLVPPPHEPGLLPTWLQEQGADVIIAGGMGSRAQELFLGKGIRVVTGASQEVPAKVVADYLTCALKTGSNICDH
;
A
#
# COMPACT_ATOMS: atom_id res chain seq x y z
N MET A 1 -72.49 -0.50 -4.09
CA MET A 1 -71.45 -1.43 -3.62
C MET A 1 -70.33 -1.45 -4.65
N ASN A 2 -69.10 -1.40 -4.14
CA ASN A 2 -67.83 -1.12 -4.81
C ASN A 2 -67.38 -2.23 -5.77
N CYS A 3 -66.88 -1.87 -6.95
CA CYS A 3 -65.90 -2.69 -7.71
C CYS A 3 -64.75 -1.77 -8.10
N GLY A 4 -63.82 -1.57 -7.17
CA GLY A 4 -62.58 -0.80 -7.35
C GLY A 4 -61.43 -1.73 -7.74
N GLU A 5 -60.69 -1.30 -8.75
CA GLU A 5 -59.53 -1.95 -9.35
C GLU A 5 -58.38 -2.17 -8.36
N THR A 6 -57.87 -3.39 -8.31
CA THR A 6 -56.56 -3.70 -7.71
C THR A 6 -55.47 -3.55 -8.76
N LYS A 7 -54.85 -2.36 -8.85
CA LYS A 7 -53.52 -2.21 -9.44
C LYS A 7 -52.48 -2.20 -8.32
N SER A 8 -51.73 -3.28 -8.28
CA SER A 8 -50.55 -3.49 -7.45
C SER A 8 -49.55 -2.35 -7.65
N SER A 9 -49.16 -1.71 -6.53
CA SER A 9 -48.03 -0.80 -6.44
C SER A 9 -46.84 -1.56 -5.84
N CYS A 10 -46.09 -2.28 -6.67
CA CYS A 10 -44.82 -2.84 -6.24
C CYS A 10 -43.84 -2.95 -7.41
N ASP A 11 -43.28 -1.83 -7.90
CA ASP A 11 -42.13 -1.89 -8.82
C ASP A 11 -41.20 -0.65 -8.84
N ALA A 12 -41.41 0.37 -7.98
CA ALA A 12 -40.56 1.57 -8.03
C ALA A 12 -39.25 1.48 -7.20
N ALA A 13 -39.18 0.59 -6.20
CA ALA A 13 -38.03 0.51 -5.30
C ALA A 13 -36.91 -0.46 -5.77
N GLY A 14 -37.26 -1.48 -6.56
CA GLY A 14 -36.31 -2.47 -7.08
C GLY A 14 -35.43 -1.94 -8.22
N GLY A 15 -35.98 -1.09 -9.08
CA GLY A 15 -35.27 -0.51 -10.23
C GLY A 15 -34.11 0.40 -9.82
N GLN A 16 -34.32 1.31 -8.84
CA GLN A 16 -33.27 2.25 -8.41
C GLN A 16 -32.09 1.58 -7.71
N ALA A 17 -32.32 0.47 -7.00
CA ALA A 17 -31.25 -0.29 -6.35
C ALA A 17 -30.43 -1.11 -7.35
N ALA A 18 -31.10 -1.69 -8.36
CA ALA A 18 -30.43 -2.39 -9.46
C ALA A 18 -29.61 -1.42 -10.33
N ASP A 19 -30.16 -0.25 -10.64
CA ASP A 19 -29.47 0.81 -11.40
C ASP A 19 -28.25 1.36 -10.65
N LYS A 20 -28.37 1.56 -9.33
CA LYS A 20 -27.22 1.95 -8.49
C LYS A 20 -26.13 0.90 -8.46
N ARG A 21 -26.49 -0.40 -8.35
CA ARG A 21 -25.51 -1.49 -8.37
C ARG A 21 -24.81 -1.61 -9.71
N LEU A 22 -25.56 -1.50 -10.80
CA LEU A 22 -25.02 -1.52 -12.15
C LEU A 22 -24.07 -0.34 -12.38
N LYS A 23 -24.47 0.87 -11.98
CA LYS A 23 -23.63 2.07 -12.07
C LYS A 23 -22.34 1.94 -11.25
N MET A 24 -22.42 1.43 -10.02
CA MET A 24 -21.26 1.22 -9.16
C MET A 24 -20.28 0.19 -9.77
N PHE A 25 -20.80 -0.90 -10.34
CA PHE A 25 -20.01 -1.90 -11.05
C PHE A 25 -19.29 -1.32 -12.27
N THR A 26 -19.96 -0.49 -13.08
CA THR A 26 -19.36 0.16 -14.24
C THR A 26 -18.31 1.22 -13.89
N GLU A 27 -18.50 1.95 -12.78
CA GLU A 27 -17.51 2.92 -12.28
C GLU A 27 -16.23 2.23 -11.79
N ASP A 28 -16.36 1.08 -11.13
CA ASP A 28 -15.22 0.32 -10.62
C ASP A 28 -14.42 -0.31 -11.77
N GLU A 29 -15.07 -0.77 -12.85
CA GLU A 29 -14.38 -1.20 -14.08
C GLU A 29 -13.65 -0.05 -14.78
N ALA A 30 -14.27 1.13 -14.88
CA ALA A 30 -13.66 2.31 -15.47
C ALA A 30 -12.40 2.72 -14.70
N LEU A 31 -12.47 2.74 -13.37
CA LEU A 31 -11.37 2.99 -12.45
C LEU A 31 -10.20 2.02 -12.69
N VAL A 32 -10.46 0.71 -12.68
CA VAL A 32 -9.43 -0.32 -12.92
C VAL A 32 -8.79 -0.13 -14.29
N ARG A 33 -9.60 0.14 -15.33
CA ARG A 33 -9.12 0.36 -16.70
C ARG A 33 -8.29 1.64 -16.85
N ARG A 34 -8.62 2.72 -16.13
CA ARG A 34 -7.79 3.94 -16.14
C ARG A 34 -6.44 3.67 -15.48
N LEU A 35 -6.48 3.10 -14.28
CA LEU A 35 -5.30 2.90 -13.47
C LEU A 35 -4.37 1.80 -14.01
N SER A 36 -4.85 0.89 -14.86
CA SER A 36 -4.01 -0.13 -15.51
C SER A 36 -3.08 0.42 -16.59
N ARG A 37 -3.31 1.65 -17.07
CA ARG A 37 -2.41 2.36 -18.02
C ARG A 37 -1.25 3.09 -17.34
N ILE A 38 -1.19 3.00 -16.00
CA ILE A 38 -0.15 3.60 -15.20
C ILE A 38 0.75 2.46 -14.72
N LYS A 39 2.02 2.47 -15.15
CA LYS A 39 2.97 1.40 -14.82
C LYS A 39 3.32 1.36 -13.34
N ARG A 40 3.56 2.53 -12.72
CA ARG A 40 3.93 2.65 -11.31
C ARG A 40 3.09 3.69 -10.58
N LYS A 41 2.55 3.33 -9.41
CA LYS A 41 1.74 4.22 -8.56
C LYS A 41 2.45 4.39 -7.22
N ILE A 42 2.93 5.61 -6.96
CA ILE A 42 3.72 5.95 -5.78
C ILE A 42 2.89 6.85 -4.88
N LEU A 43 2.62 6.38 -3.67
CA LEU A 43 1.81 7.12 -2.69
C LEU A 43 2.75 7.95 -1.80
N VAL A 44 2.43 9.22 -1.58
CA VAL A 44 3.19 10.09 -0.67
C VAL A 44 2.33 10.36 0.56
N LEU A 45 2.70 9.75 1.68
CA LEU A 45 1.94 9.75 2.94
C LEU A 45 2.64 10.60 4.01
N SER A 46 1.88 11.11 4.97
CA SER A 46 2.41 11.66 6.21
C SER A 46 1.47 11.38 7.37
N GLY A 47 1.99 11.22 8.59
CA GLY A 47 1.11 10.99 9.74
C GLY A 47 0.50 12.26 10.34
N LYS A 48 0.97 13.45 9.95
CA LYS A 48 0.41 14.76 10.33
C LYS A 48 0.52 15.78 9.18
N GLY A 49 -0.23 16.88 9.29
CA GLY A 49 -0.13 18.03 8.41
C GLY A 49 1.14 18.86 8.67
N GLY A 50 1.56 19.66 7.69
CA GLY A 50 2.66 20.61 7.84
C GLY A 50 4.09 20.04 7.77
N VAL A 51 4.27 18.74 7.46
CA VAL A 51 5.61 18.12 7.32
C VAL A 51 6.27 18.36 5.95
N GLY A 52 5.61 19.09 5.04
CA GLY A 52 6.08 19.30 3.67
C GLY A 52 5.83 18.13 2.71
N LYS A 53 4.82 17.28 3.00
CA LYS A 53 4.39 16.15 2.15
C LYS A 53 4.19 16.54 0.68
N SER A 54 3.40 17.58 0.42
CA SER A 54 3.12 18.06 -0.94
C SER A 54 4.34 18.62 -1.65
N THR A 55 5.22 19.33 -0.93
CA THR A 55 6.52 19.79 -1.47
C THR A 55 7.37 18.60 -1.91
N VAL A 56 7.42 17.54 -1.11
CA VAL A 56 8.11 16.30 -1.47
C VAL A 56 7.45 15.64 -2.67
N ALA A 57 6.12 15.52 -2.71
CA ALA A 57 5.39 14.91 -3.83
C ALA A 57 5.63 15.64 -5.16
N VAL A 58 5.58 16.97 -5.15
CA VAL A 58 5.86 17.81 -6.32
C VAL A 58 7.29 17.63 -6.80
N ASN A 59 8.28 17.75 -5.91
CA ASN A 59 9.68 17.62 -6.30
C ASN A 59 10.03 16.19 -6.76
N LEU A 60 9.41 15.16 -6.16
CA LEU A 60 9.54 13.78 -6.63
C LEU A 60 8.98 13.62 -8.06
N ALA A 61 7.77 14.10 -8.31
CA ALA A 61 7.14 14.01 -9.64
C ALA A 61 7.93 14.78 -10.71
N VAL A 62 8.39 15.99 -10.38
CA VAL A 62 9.20 16.81 -11.29
C VAL A 62 10.54 16.15 -11.58
N ALA A 63 11.21 15.57 -10.57
CA ALA A 63 12.46 14.87 -10.81
C ALA A 63 12.28 13.61 -11.67
N LEU A 64 11.21 12.85 -11.50
CA LEU A 64 10.89 11.73 -12.39
C LEU A 64 10.69 12.21 -13.85
N ALA A 65 9.99 13.32 -14.05
CA ALA A 65 9.84 13.92 -15.38
C ALA A 65 11.17 14.42 -15.97
N MET A 66 12.06 14.99 -15.14
CA MET A 66 13.41 15.41 -15.55
C MET A 66 14.30 14.25 -16.01
N GLU A 67 14.10 13.05 -15.45
CA GLU A 67 14.73 11.81 -15.90
C GLU A 67 14.07 11.22 -17.17
N GLY A 68 13.06 11.89 -17.74
CA GLY A 68 12.41 11.53 -18.99
C GLY A 68 11.18 10.62 -18.86
N TRP A 69 10.72 10.34 -17.63
CA TRP A 69 9.56 9.48 -17.40
C TRP A 69 8.24 10.22 -17.62
N LYS A 70 7.28 9.56 -18.25
CA LYS A 70 5.90 10.08 -18.36
C LYS A 70 5.26 10.08 -16.98
N THR A 71 5.16 11.26 -16.37
CA THR A 71 4.81 11.38 -14.95
C THR A 71 3.50 12.15 -14.75
N GLY A 72 2.63 11.58 -13.93
CA GLY A 72 1.45 12.24 -13.39
C GLY A 72 1.62 12.59 -11.91
N LEU A 73 0.96 13.66 -11.47
CA LEU A 73 0.80 14.05 -10.09
C LEU A 73 -0.69 14.24 -9.79
N LEU A 74 -1.20 13.46 -8.85
CA LEU A 74 -2.57 13.54 -8.36
C LEU A 74 -2.58 14.03 -6.91
N ASP A 75 -3.15 15.21 -6.69
CA ASP A 75 -3.37 15.80 -5.37
C ASP A 75 -4.81 15.57 -4.90
N VAL A 76 -4.94 14.79 -3.83
CA VAL A 76 -6.21 14.41 -3.20
C VAL A 76 -6.34 14.99 -1.79
N ASP A 77 -5.50 15.97 -1.42
CA ASP A 77 -5.57 16.65 -0.12
C ASP A 77 -6.60 17.79 -0.12
N PHE A 78 -7.80 17.52 0.41
CA PHE A 78 -8.88 18.49 0.53
C PHE A 78 -8.58 19.66 1.48
N HIS A 79 -7.64 19.49 2.41
CA HIS A 79 -7.46 20.43 3.52
C HIS A 79 -6.54 21.59 3.17
N GLY A 80 -5.74 21.46 2.12
CA GLY A 80 -4.80 22.49 1.69
C GLY A 80 -4.11 22.10 0.38
N PRO A 81 -4.81 22.13 -0.76
CA PRO A 81 -4.23 21.76 -2.04
C PRO A 81 -3.13 22.76 -2.42
N SER A 82 -1.90 22.39 -2.13
CA SER A 82 -0.72 23.24 -2.33
C SER A 82 -0.07 23.02 -3.70
N VAL A 83 -0.40 21.92 -4.39
CA VAL A 83 0.17 21.56 -5.69
C VAL A 83 -0.01 22.65 -6.76
N PRO A 84 -1.19 23.29 -6.93
CA PRO A 84 -1.33 24.39 -7.88
C PRO A 84 -0.38 25.56 -7.59
N MET A 85 -0.13 25.87 -6.32
CA MET A 85 0.83 26.90 -5.94
C MET A 85 2.27 26.47 -6.27
N LEU A 86 2.66 25.27 -5.86
CA LEU A 86 4.02 24.75 -5.99
C LEU A 86 4.48 24.57 -7.45
N LEU A 87 3.54 24.48 -8.40
CA LEU A 87 3.80 24.32 -9.83
C LEU A 87 3.51 25.58 -10.66
N ASN A 88 3.20 26.72 -10.02
CA ASN A 88 2.77 27.95 -10.69
C ASN A 88 1.54 27.76 -11.60
N MET A 89 0.55 27.01 -11.12
CA MET A 89 -0.71 26.70 -11.80
C MET A 89 -1.92 27.26 -11.04
N LYS A 90 -1.72 28.32 -10.26
CA LYS A 90 -2.81 29.00 -9.55
C LYS A 90 -3.79 29.61 -10.56
N GLY A 91 -5.09 29.44 -10.31
CA GLY A 91 -6.16 29.97 -11.16
C GLY A 91 -6.57 29.04 -12.30
N GLU A 92 -5.84 27.94 -12.52
CA GLU A 92 -6.28 26.90 -13.44
C GLU A 92 -7.51 26.16 -12.89
N LEU A 93 -8.38 25.75 -13.80
CA LEU A 93 -9.60 24.99 -13.52
C LEU A 93 -9.56 23.64 -14.22
N LEU A 94 -10.30 22.66 -13.70
CA LEU A 94 -10.46 21.37 -14.36
C LEU A 94 -11.02 21.56 -15.77
N LYS A 95 -10.39 20.89 -16.75
CA LYS A 95 -10.81 20.90 -18.15
C LYS A 95 -11.62 19.66 -18.45
N ALA A 96 -12.81 19.85 -19.03
CA ALA A 96 -13.59 18.76 -19.58
C ALA A 96 -12.87 18.18 -20.81
N GLY A 97 -12.78 16.86 -20.87
CA GLY A 97 -12.30 16.11 -22.02
C GLY A 97 -13.44 15.53 -22.84
N ASP A 98 -13.08 14.79 -23.87
CA ASP A 98 -14.06 14.10 -24.71
C ASP A 98 -14.79 13.00 -23.92
N ARG A 99 -16.07 12.77 -24.21
CA ARG A 99 -16.93 11.74 -23.60
C ARG A 99 -17.01 11.85 -22.06
N ASP A 100 -17.28 13.04 -21.53
CA ASP A 100 -17.47 13.31 -20.10
C ASP A 100 -16.27 13.03 -19.18
N GLY A 101 -15.06 12.87 -19.74
CA GLY A 101 -13.84 12.69 -18.93
C GLY A 101 -13.19 14.00 -18.49
N ILE A 102 -12.16 13.90 -17.66
CA ILE A 102 -11.38 15.05 -17.16
C ILE A 102 -9.99 15.02 -17.80
N LEU A 103 -9.52 16.13 -18.37
CA LEU A 103 -8.16 16.23 -18.89
C LEU A 103 -7.20 16.70 -17.79
N PRO A 104 -6.09 15.98 -17.55
CA PRO A 104 -5.04 16.49 -16.69
C PRO A 104 -4.38 17.72 -17.32
N LEU A 105 -3.97 18.67 -16.49
CA LEU A 105 -3.27 19.86 -16.93
C LEU A 105 -1.78 19.56 -17.04
N GLU A 106 -1.12 20.04 -18.09
CA GLU A 106 0.34 19.92 -18.19
C GLU A 106 1.00 21.10 -17.48
N SER A 107 1.86 20.78 -16.51
CA SER A 107 2.71 21.77 -15.84
C SER A 107 3.88 22.19 -16.76
N PRO A 108 4.49 23.36 -16.51
CA PRO A 108 5.70 23.80 -17.22
C PRO A 108 6.90 22.86 -17.11
N TYR A 109 6.83 21.86 -16.22
CA TYR A 109 7.91 20.93 -15.90
C TYR A 109 7.68 19.52 -16.47
N GLY A 110 6.72 19.37 -17.40
CA GLY A 110 6.45 18.11 -18.09
C GLY A 110 5.69 17.07 -17.26
N VAL A 111 5.10 17.48 -16.14
CA VAL A 111 4.24 16.64 -15.29
C VAL A 111 2.78 16.91 -15.62
N LYS A 112 1.99 15.85 -15.81
CA LYS A 112 0.52 15.93 -15.89
C LYS A 112 -0.06 16.05 -14.48
N VAL A 113 -0.96 16.99 -14.24
CA VAL A 113 -1.42 17.35 -12.89
C VAL A 113 -2.94 17.33 -12.82
N ILE A 114 -3.43 16.70 -11.76
CA ILE A 114 -4.78 16.90 -11.25
C ILE A 114 -4.66 17.24 -9.78
N SER A 115 -5.35 18.29 -9.36
CA SER A 115 -5.45 18.68 -7.97
C SER A 115 -6.89 19.05 -7.66
N LEU A 116 -7.33 18.71 -6.44
CA LEU A 116 -8.58 19.23 -5.90
C LEU A 116 -8.61 20.75 -5.86
N GLY A 117 -7.46 21.42 -5.77
CA GLY A 117 -7.37 22.88 -5.87
C GLY A 117 -7.91 23.44 -7.19
N PHE A 118 -7.86 22.69 -8.30
CA PHE A 118 -8.48 23.08 -9.57
C PHE A 118 -10.00 22.94 -9.56
N ALA A 119 -10.53 22.04 -8.74
CA ALA A 119 -11.96 21.78 -8.60
C ALA A 119 -12.64 22.78 -7.64
N LEU A 120 -11.92 23.23 -6.62
CA LEU A 120 -12.46 24.12 -5.60
C LEU A 120 -12.59 25.57 -6.08
N GLY A 121 -11.81 25.99 -7.08
CA GLY A 121 -11.73 27.39 -7.49
C GLY A 121 -11.14 28.27 -6.38
N TYR A 122 -10.57 29.42 -6.73
CA TYR A 122 -10.19 30.40 -5.70
C TYR A 122 -11.44 31.14 -5.24
N ALA A 123 -12.00 30.72 -4.13
CA ALA A 123 -12.81 31.58 -3.28
C ALA A 123 -12.30 31.43 -1.85
N ASP A 124 -12.07 32.55 -1.15
CA ASP A 124 -11.84 32.64 0.30
C ASP A 124 -13.02 32.08 1.13
N GLU A 125 -13.96 31.39 0.49
CA GLU A 125 -15.09 30.72 1.11
C GLU A 125 -14.61 29.37 1.66
N ALA A 126 -14.72 29.21 2.98
CA ALA A 126 -14.56 27.92 3.63
C ALA A 126 -15.69 26.97 3.17
N VAL A 127 -15.52 26.31 2.03
CA VAL A 127 -16.49 25.33 1.54
C VAL A 127 -16.44 24.11 2.46
N ILE A 128 -17.52 23.89 3.21
CA ILE A 128 -17.64 22.73 4.11
C ILE A 128 -18.03 21.51 3.28
N TRP A 129 -17.03 20.74 2.85
CA TRP A 129 -17.26 19.47 2.16
C TRP A 129 -17.58 18.36 3.16
N ARG A 130 -18.73 17.71 2.99
CA ARG A 130 -19.10 16.50 3.75
C ARG A 130 -18.33 15.29 3.22
N GLY A 131 -17.94 14.37 4.10
CA GLY A 131 -17.13 13.18 3.76
C GLY A 131 -17.57 12.41 2.51
N PRO A 132 -18.87 12.05 2.36
CA PRO A 132 -19.35 11.35 1.17
C PRO A 132 -19.16 12.13 -0.14
N MET A 133 -19.30 13.47 -0.10
CA MET A 133 -19.06 14.31 -1.29
C MET A 133 -17.58 14.33 -1.65
N LYS A 134 -16.69 14.45 -0.66
CA LYS A 134 -15.25 14.39 -0.88
C LYS A 134 -14.85 13.08 -1.57
N MET A 135 -15.34 11.95 -1.05
CA MET A 135 -15.03 10.63 -1.62
C MET A 135 -15.58 10.46 -3.03
N GLY A 136 -16.78 10.98 -3.32
CA GLY A 136 -17.33 11.01 -4.67
C GLY A 136 -16.41 11.73 -5.66
N VAL A 137 -15.91 12.91 -5.29
CA VAL A 137 -14.97 13.67 -6.13
C VAL A 137 -13.64 12.93 -6.32
N ILE A 138 -13.07 12.33 -5.26
CA ILE A 138 -11.83 11.54 -5.40
C ILE A 138 -12.04 10.36 -6.35
N LYS A 139 -13.13 9.61 -6.16
CA LYS A 139 -13.46 8.48 -7.04
C LYS A 139 -13.59 8.95 -8.49
N GLN A 140 -14.26 10.08 -8.71
CA GLN A 140 -14.40 10.70 -10.03
C GLN A 140 -13.04 11.08 -10.62
N LEU A 141 -12.15 11.74 -9.87
CA LEU A 141 -10.81 12.08 -10.34
C LEU A 141 -9.97 10.85 -10.69
N LEU A 142 -10.15 9.74 -9.96
CA LEU A 142 -9.44 8.49 -10.28
C LEU A 142 -10.02 7.76 -11.50
N ALA A 143 -11.33 7.82 -11.72
CA ALA A 143 -12.04 7.09 -12.79
C ALA A 143 -12.15 7.86 -14.12
N ASP A 144 -12.25 9.19 -14.07
CA ASP A 144 -12.58 10.00 -15.24
C ASP A 144 -11.38 10.74 -15.83
N VAL A 145 -10.29 10.87 -15.06
CA VAL A 145 -9.08 11.54 -15.56
C VAL A 145 -8.41 10.72 -16.64
N GLN A 146 -8.20 11.38 -17.78
CA GLN A 146 -7.58 10.81 -18.97
C GLN A 146 -6.06 10.97 -18.91
N TRP A 147 -5.41 10.26 -17.99
CA TRP A 147 -3.95 10.28 -17.82
C TRP A 147 -3.19 9.91 -19.10
N GLY A 148 -3.76 9.01 -19.91
CA GLY A 148 -3.05 8.35 -21.00
C GLY A 148 -2.14 7.25 -20.45
N GLU A 149 -1.04 6.97 -21.15
CA GLU A 149 -0.01 6.06 -20.67
C GLU A 149 1.00 6.82 -19.81
N LEU A 150 1.17 6.40 -18.56
CA LEU A 150 2.15 6.96 -17.63
C LEU A 150 3.12 5.89 -17.15
N ASP A 151 4.38 6.28 -16.99
CA ASP A 151 5.38 5.47 -16.31
C ASP A 151 5.20 5.57 -14.79
N TYR A 152 4.91 6.77 -14.28
CA TYR A 152 4.68 7.03 -12.86
C TYR A 152 3.45 7.89 -12.63
N LEU A 153 2.65 7.55 -11.63
CA LEU A 153 1.68 8.43 -10.98
C LEU A 153 2.11 8.62 -9.53
N VAL A 154 2.49 9.85 -9.18
CA VAL A 154 2.71 10.26 -7.78
C VAL A 154 1.38 10.76 -7.22
N VAL A 155 1.01 10.28 -6.04
CA VAL A 155 -0.26 10.66 -5.39
C VAL A 155 0.03 11.33 -4.06
N ASP A 156 -0.34 12.61 -3.93
CA ASP A 156 -0.22 13.38 -2.70
C ASP A 156 -1.46 13.15 -1.83
N PHE A 157 -1.32 12.32 -0.78
CA PHE A 157 -2.43 11.90 0.08
C PHE A 157 -2.83 12.99 1.07
N PRO A 158 -4.05 12.97 1.64
CA PRO A 158 -4.35 13.75 2.83
C PRO A 158 -3.43 13.36 4.00
N PRO A 159 -3.18 14.25 4.97
CA PRO A 159 -2.39 13.91 6.14
C PRO A 159 -3.13 12.93 7.07
N GLY A 160 -2.35 12.11 7.79
CA GLY A 160 -2.83 11.16 8.78
C GLY A 160 -3.08 9.75 8.23
N THR A 161 -3.73 8.93 9.05
CA THR A 161 -4.09 7.54 8.72
C THR A 161 -5.56 7.25 9.06
N GLY A 162 -6.41 8.28 8.95
CA GLY A 162 -7.85 8.18 9.20
C GLY A 162 -8.62 7.72 7.95
N ASP A 163 -9.92 8.00 7.95
CA ASP A 163 -10.84 7.51 6.91
C ASP A 163 -10.53 8.06 5.51
N GLU A 164 -10.06 9.31 5.39
CA GLU A 164 -9.75 9.93 4.10
C GLU A 164 -8.56 9.25 3.39
N PRO A 165 -7.34 9.16 3.98
CA PRO A 165 -6.24 8.36 3.41
C PRO A 165 -6.61 6.90 3.16
N LEU A 166 -7.36 6.27 4.06
CA LEU A 166 -7.82 4.87 3.92
C LEU A 166 -8.66 4.68 2.66
N SER A 167 -9.65 5.56 2.46
CA SER A 167 -10.56 5.49 1.33
C SER A 167 -9.82 5.72 0.00
N VAL A 168 -8.91 6.69 -0.05
CA VAL A 168 -8.05 6.92 -1.23
C VAL A 168 -7.22 5.68 -1.55
N ALA A 169 -6.56 5.09 -0.54
CA ALA A 169 -5.73 3.91 -0.73
C ALA A 169 -6.53 2.70 -1.24
N GLN A 170 -7.76 2.53 -0.79
CA GLN A 170 -8.66 1.46 -1.27
C GLN A 170 -9.12 1.66 -2.72
N LEU A 171 -9.22 2.92 -3.18
CA LEU A 171 -9.57 3.26 -4.56
C LEU A 171 -8.39 3.17 -5.53
N ILE A 172 -7.15 3.04 -5.04
CA ILE A 172 -5.94 2.90 -5.85
C ILE A 172 -5.39 1.48 -5.65
N PRO A 173 -5.97 0.47 -6.32
CA PRO A 173 -5.48 -0.90 -6.22
C PRO A 173 -4.08 -1.02 -6.82
N ASP A 174 -3.34 -2.01 -6.32
CA ASP A 174 -2.01 -2.40 -6.80
C ASP A 174 -1.03 -1.23 -6.83
N SER A 175 -0.93 -0.49 -5.71
CA SER A 175 0.12 0.52 -5.56
C SER A 175 1.50 -0.12 -5.39
N ASP A 176 2.49 0.40 -6.11
CA ASP A 176 3.86 -0.13 -6.10
C ASP A 176 4.63 0.24 -4.83
N GLY A 177 4.16 1.28 -4.13
CA GLY A 177 4.56 1.52 -2.77
C GLY A 177 4.32 2.95 -2.30
N ALA A 178 4.72 3.19 -1.05
CA ALA A 178 4.54 4.45 -0.36
C ALA A 178 5.87 5.05 0.13
N VAL A 179 6.01 6.35 -0.08
CA VAL A 179 7.02 7.20 0.56
C VAL A 179 6.36 7.89 1.75
N ILE A 180 6.93 7.71 2.95
CA ILE A 180 6.40 8.30 4.18
C ILE A 180 7.24 9.52 4.55
N VAL A 181 6.62 10.70 4.55
CA VAL A 181 7.26 11.97 4.90
C VAL A 181 7.04 12.28 6.38
N THR A 182 8.11 12.63 7.08
CA THR A 182 8.08 13.02 8.50
C THR A 182 9.01 14.18 8.79
N THR A 183 8.92 14.71 10.00
CA THR A 183 9.90 15.63 10.60
C THR A 183 10.71 14.91 11.68
N PRO A 184 11.86 15.43 12.12
CA PRO A 184 12.71 14.75 13.09
C PRO A 184 12.24 14.88 14.57
N GLN A 185 11.18 15.64 14.82
CA GLN A 185 10.65 15.89 16.17
C GLN A 185 10.12 14.60 16.84
N ASP A 186 10.36 14.44 18.15
CA ASP A 186 9.99 13.25 18.93
C ASP A 186 8.48 12.92 18.86
N LEU A 187 7.60 13.93 18.78
CA LEU A 187 6.15 13.73 18.65
C LEU A 187 5.76 13.05 17.31
N SER A 188 6.56 13.24 16.24
CA SER A 188 6.29 12.64 14.93
C SER A 188 6.74 11.18 14.77
N LEU A 189 7.40 10.58 15.78
CA LEU A 189 7.79 9.16 15.73
C LEU A 189 6.57 8.23 15.75
N GLN A 190 5.54 8.58 16.54
CA GLN A 190 4.29 7.83 16.57
C GLN A 190 3.56 7.93 15.23
N ASP A 191 3.66 9.07 14.56
CA ASP A 191 3.02 9.35 13.27
C ASP A 191 3.64 8.51 12.15
N VAL A 192 4.98 8.37 12.14
CA VAL A 192 5.69 7.45 11.23
C VAL A 192 5.25 6.01 11.46
N ARG A 193 5.22 5.57 12.73
CA ARG A 193 4.81 4.20 13.08
C ARG A 193 3.39 3.90 12.61
N LYS A 194 2.44 4.82 12.84
CA LYS A 194 1.05 4.70 12.37
C LYS A 194 1.00 4.61 10.85
N SER A 195 1.74 5.47 10.15
CA SER A 195 1.78 5.48 8.67
C SER A 195 2.35 4.18 8.09
N ILE A 196 3.40 3.62 8.70
CA ILE A 196 3.96 2.32 8.30
C ILE A 196 2.95 1.20 8.54
N ASN A 197 2.30 1.19 9.70
CA ASN A 197 1.30 0.17 10.02
C ASN A 197 0.06 0.27 9.12
N PHE A 198 -0.36 1.48 8.78
CA PHE A 198 -1.41 1.74 7.79
C PHE A 198 -1.05 1.11 6.44
N CYS A 199 0.17 1.34 5.93
CA CYS A 199 0.63 0.70 4.69
C CYS A 199 0.61 -0.83 4.80
N ARG A 200 1.09 -1.40 5.91
CA ARG A 200 1.10 -2.85 6.15
C ARG A 200 -0.30 -3.47 6.16
N GLN A 201 -1.25 -2.82 6.82
CA GLN A 201 -2.64 -3.27 6.87
C GLN A 201 -3.27 -3.32 5.47
N LEU A 202 -2.91 -2.35 4.63
CA LEU A 202 -3.35 -2.27 3.24
C LEU A 202 -2.45 -3.02 2.25
N LYS A 203 -1.43 -3.73 2.74
CA LYS A 203 -0.45 -4.48 1.94
C LYS A 203 0.30 -3.61 0.92
N ILE A 204 0.49 -2.34 1.23
CA ILE A 204 1.22 -1.37 0.41
C ILE A 204 2.71 -1.45 0.81
N PRO A 205 3.64 -1.73 -0.13
CA PRO A 205 5.07 -1.72 0.14
C PRO A 205 5.53 -0.33 0.62
N VAL A 206 6.31 -0.26 1.71
CA VAL A 206 6.93 1.00 2.12
C VAL A 206 8.26 1.13 1.40
N LEU A 207 8.32 2.05 0.43
CA LEU A 207 9.53 2.36 -0.34
C LEU A 207 10.58 3.03 0.55
N GLY A 208 10.13 3.80 1.53
CA GLY A 208 10.94 4.25 2.63
C GLY A 208 10.39 5.47 3.35
N VAL A 209 11.10 5.85 4.42
CA VAL A 209 10.81 7.04 5.21
C VAL A 209 11.76 8.16 4.81
N LEU A 210 11.22 9.35 4.56
CA LEU A 210 11.94 10.57 4.25
C LEU A 210 11.78 11.56 5.41
N GLU A 211 12.88 11.95 6.03
CA GLU A 211 12.88 12.93 7.11
C GLU A 211 13.11 14.33 6.55
N ASN A 212 12.03 15.09 6.41
CA ASN A 212 12.05 16.47 5.95
C ASN A 212 12.32 17.45 7.09
N MET A 213 12.75 18.66 6.74
CA MET A 213 13.09 19.73 7.69
C MET A 213 14.15 19.30 8.74
N SER A 214 15.08 18.43 8.34
CA SER A 214 16.14 17.90 9.21
C SER A 214 17.37 18.78 9.18
N GLY A 215 17.43 19.75 10.09
CA GLY A 215 18.47 20.78 10.11
C GLY A 215 18.13 21.96 9.21
N LEU A 216 19.06 22.89 9.09
CA LEU A 216 18.94 24.12 8.30
C LEU A 216 20.22 24.36 7.52
N VAL A 217 20.14 24.54 6.21
CA VAL A 217 21.26 25.00 5.40
C VAL A 217 21.53 26.48 5.72
N CYS A 218 22.71 26.78 6.26
CA CYS A 218 23.11 28.15 6.54
C CYS A 218 23.22 28.94 5.22
N PRO A 219 22.47 30.04 5.02
CA PRO A 219 22.48 30.79 3.77
C PRO A 219 23.81 31.52 3.51
N HIS A 220 24.68 31.63 4.51
CA HIS A 220 25.97 32.34 4.40
C HIS A 220 27.14 31.41 4.07
N CYS A 221 27.17 30.18 4.62
CA CYS A 221 28.32 29.28 4.48
C CYS A 221 27.96 27.88 3.94
N GLY A 222 26.69 27.57 3.72
CA GLY A 222 26.24 26.28 3.19
C GLY A 222 26.29 25.11 4.19
N THR A 223 26.86 25.30 5.38
CA THR A 223 26.88 24.28 6.43
C THR A 223 25.48 23.99 6.95
N VAL A 224 25.16 22.70 7.17
CA VAL A 224 23.92 22.28 7.80
C VAL A 224 24.01 22.47 9.32
N ILE A 225 23.06 23.22 9.87
CA ILE A 225 22.90 23.46 11.30
C ILE A 225 21.81 22.54 11.83
N GLU A 226 22.08 21.77 12.86
CA GLU A 226 21.05 20.98 13.55
C GLU A 226 20.19 21.90 14.43
N VAL A 227 19.03 22.33 13.90
CA VAL A 227 18.08 23.21 14.61
C VAL A 227 17.29 22.45 15.68
N PHE A 228 16.98 21.19 15.39
CA PHE A 228 16.30 20.27 16.30
C PHE A 228 17.11 18.97 16.36
N LYS A 229 16.73 18.04 17.25
CA LYS A 229 17.21 16.65 17.16
C LYS A 229 17.00 16.13 15.73
N SER A 230 17.90 15.29 15.25
CA SER A 230 17.88 14.66 13.93
C SER A 230 17.80 13.13 14.04
N GLY A 231 17.41 12.43 12.96
CA GLY A 231 17.49 10.97 12.89
C GLY A 231 16.37 10.20 13.60
N GLY A 232 15.31 10.87 14.01
CA GLY A 232 14.11 10.21 14.57
C GLY A 232 13.43 9.32 13.53
N GLY A 233 13.23 9.84 12.32
CA GLY A 233 12.66 9.12 11.18
C GLY A 233 13.52 7.92 10.78
N GLU A 234 14.84 8.07 10.75
CA GLU A 234 15.78 6.97 10.46
C GLU A 234 15.73 5.88 11.54
N THR A 235 15.74 6.28 12.80
CA THR A 235 15.66 5.35 13.93
C THR A 235 14.36 4.56 13.86
N MET A 236 13.23 5.22 13.58
CA MET A 236 11.93 4.55 13.46
C MET A 236 11.87 3.64 12.22
N ALA A 237 12.40 4.08 11.08
CA ALA A 237 12.48 3.27 9.86
C ALA A 237 13.22 1.96 10.13
N ARG A 238 14.40 2.04 10.78
CA ARG A 238 15.19 0.88 11.20
C ARG A 238 14.44 -0.02 12.19
N GLN A 239 13.84 0.55 13.23
CA GLN A 239 13.05 -0.22 14.22
C GLN A 239 11.88 -0.96 13.58
N MET A 240 11.24 -0.33 12.60
CA MET A 240 10.12 -0.90 11.87
C MET A 240 10.58 -1.76 10.69
N GLY A 241 11.87 -1.86 10.39
CA GLY A 241 12.40 -2.68 9.30
C GLY A 241 12.00 -2.20 7.90
N VAL A 242 11.86 -0.89 7.70
CA VAL A 242 11.59 -0.27 6.39
C VAL A 242 12.77 0.61 5.95
N PRO A 243 12.96 0.89 4.64
CA PRO A 243 14.07 1.70 4.16
C PRO A 243 14.00 3.14 4.68
N PHE A 244 15.17 3.77 4.81
CA PHE A 244 15.29 5.20 5.07
C PHE A 244 15.86 5.88 3.82
N LEU A 245 15.11 6.81 3.24
CA LEU A 245 15.45 7.47 1.97
C LEU A 245 16.43 8.63 2.17
N GLY A 246 16.55 9.11 3.41
CA GLY A 246 17.46 10.18 3.77
C GLY A 246 16.77 11.36 4.46
N ARG A 247 17.52 12.45 4.51
CA ARG A 247 17.15 13.68 5.20
C ARG A 247 17.15 14.83 4.21
N ILE A 248 16.12 15.66 4.25
CA ILE A 248 16.07 16.93 3.52
C ILE A 248 16.16 18.05 4.56
N PRO A 249 17.20 18.89 4.55
CA PRO A 249 17.29 20.01 5.47
C PRO A 249 16.29 21.11 5.11
N MET A 250 15.99 21.98 6.08
CA MET A 250 15.33 23.24 5.78
C MET A 250 16.29 24.09 4.94
N ASP A 251 15.79 24.61 3.84
CA ASP A 251 16.55 25.47 2.94
C ASP A 251 15.70 26.69 2.62
N PRO A 252 16.15 27.91 2.96
CA PRO A 252 15.43 29.13 2.60
C PRO A 252 15.12 29.23 1.11
N GLN A 253 15.96 28.66 0.24
CA GLN A 253 15.71 28.63 -1.19
C GLN A 253 14.49 27.77 -1.55
N ILE A 254 14.26 26.63 -0.87
CA ILE A 254 13.07 25.79 -1.11
C ILE A 254 11.80 26.59 -0.86
N VAL A 255 11.76 27.38 0.22
CA VAL A 255 10.58 28.20 0.56
C VAL A 255 10.35 29.26 -0.51
N GLY A 256 11.39 30.05 -0.82
CA GLY A 256 11.29 31.10 -1.84
C GLY A 256 10.87 30.58 -3.21
N THR A 257 11.46 29.48 -3.67
CA THR A 257 11.08 28.91 -4.97
C THR A 257 9.69 28.27 -4.93
N SER A 258 9.28 27.66 -3.81
CA SER A 258 7.93 27.09 -3.65
C SER A 258 6.84 28.14 -3.73
N ASP A 259 7.04 29.30 -3.09
CA ASP A 259 6.08 30.42 -3.12
C ASP A 259 5.96 31.03 -4.53
N GLU A 260 7.05 31.02 -5.30
CA GLU A 260 7.11 31.40 -6.71
C GLU A 260 6.59 30.33 -7.68
N GLY A 261 6.20 29.15 -7.19
CA GLY A 261 5.76 28.02 -8.02
C GLY A 261 6.86 27.41 -8.90
N LYS A 262 8.09 27.47 -8.40
CA LYS A 262 9.31 26.92 -8.99
C LYS A 262 9.76 25.70 -8.17
N PRO A 263 9.48 24.47 -8.61
CA PRO A 263 9.97 23.27 -7.95
C PRO A 263 11.48 23.32 -7.79
N PHE A 264 11.94 23.11 -6.56
CA PHE A 264 13.31 23.31 -6.16
C PHE A 264 14.28 22.43 -6.97
N VAL A 265 13.96 21.14 -7.15
CA VAL A 265 14.83 20.20 -7.89
C VAL A 265 15.04 20.56 -9.35
N TYR A 266 14.12 21.32 -9.96
CA TYR A 266 14.24 21.76 -11.35
C TYR A 266 15.17 22.97 -11.48
N HIS A 267 15.12 23.89 -10.52
CA HIS A 267 15.82 25.17 -10.58
C HIS A 267 17.18 25.14 -9.88
N THR A 268 17.37 24.23 -8.93
CA THR A 268 18.58 24.10 -8.13
C THR A 268 19.12 22.69 -8.26
N ARG A 269 20.31 22.56 -8.88
CA ARG A 269 21.00 21.27 -9.11
C ARG A 269 22.19 21.06 -8.17
N GLN A 270 22.49 22.04 -7.33
CA GLN A 270 23.68 22.06 -6.46
C GLN A 270 23.28 22.39 -5.03
N GLY A 271 24.06 21.92 -4.07
CA GLY A 271 23.82 22.13 -2.64
C GLY A 271 23.13 20.94 -1.98
N GLU A 272 23.23 20.89 -0.65
CA GLU A 272 22.84 19.73 0.17
C GLU A 272 21.39 19.29 -0.08
N SER A 273 20.46 20.24 -0.16
CA SER A 273 19.04 19.98 -0.37
C SER A 273 18.75 19.32 -1.73
N ALA A 274 19.44 19.74 -2.80
CA ALA A 274 19.23 19.20 -4.14
C ALA A 274 19.75 17.76 -4.22
N GLU A 275 20.94 17.53 -3.65
CA GLU A 275 21.51 16.20 -3.53
C GLU A 275 20.64 15.29 -2.66
N ALA A 276 20.07 15.81 -1.57
CA ALA A 276 19.16 15.08 -0.70
C ALA A 276 17.92 14.59 -1.45
N PHE A 277 17.28 15.44 -2.27
CA PHE A 277 16.17 15.02 -3.13
C PHE A 277 16.61 13.93 -4.10
N ILE A 278 17.72 14.12 -4.83
CA ILE A 278 18.22 13.13 -5.80
C ILE A 278 18.47 11.77 -5.11
N ARG A 279 19.09 11.77 -3.92
CA ARG A 279 19.31 10.56 -3.12
C ARG A 279 18.00 9.89 -2.73
N ALA A 280 16.98 10.66 -2.32
CA ALA A 280 15.68 10.14 -1.93
C ALA A 280 14.89 9.53 -3.12
N ILE A 281 15.11 10.03 -4.34
CA ILE A 281 14.42 9.58 -5.55
C ILE A 281 15.02 8.29 -6.12
N LYS A 282 16.34 8.08 -5.97
CA LYS A 282 17.03 6.89 -6.51
C LYS A 282 16.31 5.57 -6.21
N PRO A 283 15.89 5.28 -4.96
CA PRO A 283 15.08 4.11 -4.63
C PRO A 283 13.80 3.93 -5.46
N VAL A 284 13.13 5.04 -5.77
CA VAL A 284 11.87 5.06 -6.54
C VAL A 284 12.14 4.77 -8.02
N LEU A 285 13.26 5.25 -8.56
CA LEU A 285 13.69 4.97 -9.94
C LEU A 285 14.08 3.50 -10.13
N GLN A 286 14.68 2.88 -9.12
CA GLN A 286 15.13 1.49 -9.18
C GLN A 286 13.98 0.47 -9.20
N LEU A 287 12.72 0.91 -9.00
CA LEU A 287 11.54 0.07 -9.24
C LEU A 287 11.38 -0.37 -10.71
N GLN A 288 12.14 0.22 -11.64
CA GLN A 288 12.19 -0.15 -13.07
C GLN A 288 12.94 -1.46 -13.32
N GLU A 289 13.98 -1.73 -12.54
CA GLU A 289 14.85 -2.89 -12.68
C GLU A 289 14.24 -4.03 -11.87
N GLY A 290 13.50 -4.93 -12.54
CA GLY A 290 12.74 -5.99 -11.86
C GLY A 290 13.54 -6.73 -10.78
N ARG A 291 13.05 -6.64 -9.54
CA ARG A 291 13.34 -7.43 -8.32
C ARG A 291 14.74 -7.26 -7.69
N GLU A 292 14.82 -6.37 -6.70
CA GLU A 292 15.02 -6.67 -5.28
C GLU A 292 14.71 -5.40 -4.45
N PRO A 293 14.06 -5.48 -3.27
CA PRO A 293 13.91 -4.31 -2.42
C PRO A 293 15.27 -3.85 -1.92
N LEU A 294 15.58 -2.57 -2.13
CA LEU A 294 16.78 -1.90 -1.66
C LEU A 294 17.13 -2.27 -0.23
N GLY A 295 18.36 -2.78 -0.09
CA GLY A 295 18.93 -3.30 1.13
C GLY A 295 18.88 -2.33 2.32
N LYS A 296 18.62 -2.93 3.47
CA LYS A 296 18.76 -2.36 4.82
C LYS A 296 20.19 -1.80 5.00
N PRO A 297 20.40 -0.64 5.64
CA PRO A 297 21.73 -0.21 6.04
C PRO A 297 22.21 -1.04 7.24
N GLY A 298 23.27 -1.82 7.01
CA GLY A 298 24.28 -2.17 8.01
C GLY A 298 23.84 -2.97 9.24
N THR A 299 23.76 -4.29 9.08
CA THR A 299 24.35 -5.21 10.06
C THR A 299 25.13 -6.27 9.31
N GLN A 300 26.42 -6.35 9.61
CA GLN A 300 27.32 -7.34 9.04
C GLN A 300 26.86 -8.76 9.41
N SER A 301 26.98 -9.62 8.40
CA SER A 301 26.99 -11.10 8.39
C SER A 301 25.75 -11.84 8.90
N ALA A 302 24.85 -12.12 7.97
CA ALA A 302 24.50 -13.49 7.61
C ALA A 302 24.22 -13.53 6.09
N GLN A 303 24.92 -14.39 5.36
CA GLN A 303 24.79 -14.51 3.91
C GLN A 303 23.35 -14.91 3.51
N PRO A 304 22.83 -14.44 2.36
CA PRO A 304 21.56 -14.90 1.84
C PRO A 304 21.67 -16.35 1.39
N ILE A 305 20.74 -17.20 1.83
CA ILE A 305 20.52 -18.51 1.24
C ILE A 305 19.94 -18.23 -0.16
N THR A 306 20.75 -18.50 -1.17
CA THR A 306 20.36 -18.66 -2.57
C THR A 306 19.29 -19.74 -2.70
N GLU A 307 18.53 -19.78 -3.81
CA GLU A 307 17.60 -20.87 -4.20
C GLU A 307 18.32 -22.23 -4.45
N GLY A 308 19.21 -22.62 -3.56
CA GLY A 308 20.01 -23.83 -3.59
C GLY A 308 20.29 -24.32 -2.18
N ASN A 309 19.25 -24.62 -1.41
CA ASN A 309 19.20 -25.63 -0.33
C ASN A 309 17.92 -25.44 0.50
N MET A 310 16.81 -26.04 0.09
CA MET A 310 15.75 -26.37 1.04
C MET A 310 15.49 -27.86 0.92
N LYS A 311 16.45 -28.67 1.34
CA LYS A 311 16.37 -30.13 1.28
C LYS A 311 15.30 -30.71 2.21
N SER A 312 14.70 -29.91 3.10
CA SER A 312 13.66 -30.38 4.00
C SER A 312 12.64 -29.32 4.39
N LEU A 313 11.35 -29.67 4.41
CA LEU A 313 10.24 -28.91 4.98
C LEU A 313 9.57 -29.68 6.11
N LYS A 314 8.85 -28.97 6.99
CA LYS A 314 7.96 -29.60 7.98
C LYS A 314 6.50 -29.23 7.71
N ILE A 315 5.68 -30.23 7.39
CA ILE A 315 4.27 -30.06 7.04
C ILE A 315 3.38 -30.58 8.17
N ALA A 316 2.48 -29.74 8.67
CA ALA A 316 1.50 -30.10 9.70
C ALA A 316 0.14 -30.44 9.07
N VAL A 317 -0.46 -31.54 9.50
CA VAL A 317 -1.77 -31.99 9.06
C VAL A 317 -2.66 -32.23 10.31
N PRO A 318 -3.77 -31.49 10.49
CA PRO A 318 -4.70 -31.73 11.57
C PRO A 318 -5.47 -33.04 11.31
N THR A 319 -5.62 -33.86 12.34
CA THR A 319 -6.22 -35.20 12.23
C THR A 319 -7.32 -35.41 13.26
N ALA A 320 -8.32 -36.20 12.88
CA ALA A 320 -9.36 -36.72 13.76
C ALA A 320 -9.61 -38.18 13.36
N ALA A 321 -9.67 -39.10 14.33
CA ALA A 321 -9.77 -40.54 14.07
C ALA A 321 -8.74 -41.08 13.04
N GLY A 322 -7.52 -40.52 13.02
CA GLY A 322 -6.42 -40.95 12.14
C GLY A 322 -6.49 -40.48 10.69
N SER A 323 -7.49 -39.68 10.31
CA SER A 323 -7.63 -39.08 8.97
C SER A 323 -7.52 -37.56 9.02
N LEU A 324 -7.25 -36.91 7.88
CA LEU A 324 -7.28 -35.45 7.78
C LEU A 324 -8.63 -34.91 8.30
N CYS A 325 -8.56 -33.92 9.19
CA CYS A 325 -9.76 -33.31 9.75
C CYS A 325 -10.45 -32.39 8.71
N ALA A 326 -11.77 -32.55 8.55
CA ALA A 326 -12.58 -31.74 7.66
C ALA A 326 -12.78 -30.31 8.16
N HIS A 327 -12.75 -30.11 9.48
CA HIS A 327 -12.86 -28.80 10.10
C HIS A 327 -11.71 -28.63 11.08
N PHE A 328 -10.82 -27.68 10.79
CA PHE A 328 -9.62 -27.41 11.57
C PHE A 328 -9.88 -27.29 13.08
N GLY A 329 -11.05 -26.77 13.48
CA GLY A 329 -11.43 -26.58 14.88
C GLY A 329 -11.74 -27.85 15.68
N HIS A 330 -11.90 -29.00 15.03
CA HIS A 330 -12.27 -30.27 15.66
C HIS A 330 -11.15 -31.32 15.58
N CYS A 331 -9.89 -30.90 15.42
CA CYS A 331 -8.77 -31.84 15.36
C CYS A 331 -8.35 -32.34 16.74
N GLU A 332 -8.08 -33.63 16.84
CA GLU A 332 -7.63 -34.30 18.07
C GLU A 332 -6.11 -34.32 18.17
N GLN A 333 -5.43 -34.40 17.02
CA GLN A 333 -3.97 -34.49 16.92
C GLN A 333 -3.47 -33.78 15.66
N PHE A 334 -2.20 -33.37 15.66
CA PHE A 334 -1.47 -32.96 14.46
C PHE A 334 -0.43 -34.00 14.08
N ALA A 335 -0.46 -34.42 12.81
CA ALA A 335 0.60 -35.19 12.19
C ALA A 335 1.60 -34.22 11.55
N LEU A 336 2.83 -34.18 12.07
CA LEU A 336 3.92 -33.34 11.54
C LEU A 336 4.86 -34.22 10.73
N PHE A 337 5.08 -33.84 9.48
CA PHE A 337 5.89 -34.56 8.50
C PHE A 337 7.14 -33.76 8.18
N ASP A 338 8.31 -34.29 8.54
CA ASP A 338 9.57 -33.83 7.96
C ASP A 338 9.69 -34.48 6.58
N VAL A 339 9.81 -33.67 5.53
CA VAL A 339 9.80 -34.12 4.14
C VAL A 339 11.01 -33.62 3.39
N ASP A 340 11.55 -34.42 2.49
CA ASP A 340 12.54 -34.02 1.50
C ASP A 340 11.81 -33.61 0.23
N THR A 341 11.91 -32.33 -0.14
CA THR A 341 11.21 -31.77 -1.29
C THR A 341 11.87 -32.10 -2.62
N ASP A 342 13.18 -32.38 -2.63
CA ASP A 342 13.92 -32.73 -3.85
C ASP A 342 13.59 -34.16 -4.26
N ASN A 343 13.61 -35.07 -3.29
CA ASN A 343 13.27 -36.47 -3.51
C ASN A 343 11.77 -36.77 -3.41
N LYS A 344 10.97 -35.78 -2.98
CA LYS A 344 9.51 -35.90 -2.77
C LYS A 344 9.14 -37.05 -1.82
N THR A 345 9.94 -37.24 -0.77
CA THR A 345 9.78 -38.34 0.20
C THR A 345 9.51 -37.81 1.61
N ILE A 346 8.69 -38.54 2.37
CA ILE A 346 8.52 -38.28 3.80
C ILE A 346 9.69 -38.92 4.56
N LEU A 347 10.41 -38.12 5.34
CA LEU A 347 11.56 -38.56 6.13
C LEU A 347 11.15 -39.04 7.53
N LYS A 348 10.24 -38.31 8.18
CA LYS A 348 9.76 -38.60 9.54
C LYS A 348 8.34 -38.12 9.75
N THR A 349 7.57 -38.87 10.52
CA THR A 349 6.22 -38.46 10.97
C THR A 349 6.18 -38.42 12.50
N THR A 350 5.64 -37.36 13.08
CA THR A 350 5.44 -37.20 14.52
C THR A 350 4.00 -36.81 14.81
N MET A 351 3.32 -37.53 15.70
CA MET A 351 1.97 -37.21 16.14
C MET A 351 2.02 -36.41 17.43
N LEU A 352 1.42 -35.23 17.44
CA LEU A 352 1.36 -34.34 18.61
C LEU A 352 -0.08 -34.04 18.99
N VAL A 353 -0.34 -33.97 20.29
CA VAL A 353 -1.64 -33.51 20.81
C VAL A 353 -1.57 -31.98 20.95
N PRO A 354 -2.49 -31.23 20.31
CA PRO A 354 -2.47 -29.77 20.38
C PRO A 354 -2.91 -29.26 21.76
N PRO A 355 -2.54 -28.01 22.11
CA PRO A 355 -3.09 -27.33 23.29
C PRO A 355 -4.59 -27.02 23.10
N PRO A 356 -5.31 -26.61 24.16
CA PRO A 356 -6.73 -26.27 24.10
C PRO A 356 -7.06 -25.27 22.98
N HIS A 357 -8.25 -25.41 22.37
CA HIS A 357 -8.63 -24.67 21.18
C HIS A 357 -9.04 -23.21 21.49
N GLU A 358 -8.06 -22.35 21.78
CA GLU A 358 -8.24 -20.91 21.97
C GLU A 358 -7.77 -20.10 20.73
N PRO A 359 -8.46 -19.00 20.36
CA PRO A 359 -8.07 -18.18 19.21
C PRO A 359 -6.62 -17.69 19.29
N GLY A 360 -5.79 -18.09 18.31
CA GLY A 360 -4.39 -17.66 18.20
C GLY A 360 -3.35 -18.55 18.89
N LEU A 361 -3.78 -19.53 19.69
CA LEU A 361 -2.87 -20.45 20.38
C LEU A 361 -2.25 -21.48 19.43
N LEU A 362 -3.07 -22.12 18.58
CA LEU A 362 -2.60 -23.13 17.62
C LEU A 362 -1.59 -22.62 16.58
N PRO A 363 -1.77 -21.42 15.97
CA PRO A 363 -0.77 -20.87 15.06
C PRO A 363 0.58 -20.60 15.72
N THR A 364 0.57 -20.11 16.96
CA THR A 364 1.81 -19.89 17.72
C THR A 364 2.46 -21.23 18.08
N TRP A 365 1.68 -22.19 18.55
CA TRP A 365 2.19 -23.52 18.91
C TRP A 365 2.78 -24.28 17.71
N LEU A 366 2.14 -24.27 16.55
CA LEU A 366 2.69 -24.92 15.34
C LEU A 366 3.95 -24.23 14.81
N GLN A 367 4.07 -22.91 15.00
CA GLN A 367 5.30 -22.18 14.68
C GLN A 367 6.45 -22.64 15.59
N GLU A 368 6.19 -22.85 16.88
CA GLU A 368 7.18 -23.37 17.83
C GLU A 368 7.59 -24.82 17.52
N GLN A 369 6.68 -25.63 16.95
CA GLN A 369 7.02 -26.96 16.42
C GLN A 369 7.79 -26.90 15.09
N GLY A 370 8.02 -25.70 14.54
CA GLY A 370 8.76 -25.47 13.30
C GLY A 370 7.99 -25.87 12.05
N ALA A 371 6.66 -25.81 12.05
CA ALA A 371 5.86 -26.13 10.87
C ALA A 371 5.97 -25.01 9.82
N ASP A 372 6.31 -25.37 8.59
CA ASP A 372 6.42 -24.45 7.44
C ASP A 372 5.10 -24.36 6.67
N VAL A 373 4.35 -25.46 6.65
CA VAL A 373 3.08 -25.59 5.92
C VAL A 373 2.05 -26.28 6.81
N ILE A 374 0.80 -25.84 6.74
CA ILE A 374 -0.36 -26.55 7.27
C ILE A 374 -1.32 -26.91 6.14
N ILE A 375 -1.73 -28.18 6.07
CA ILE A 375 -2.72 -28.67 5.10
C ILE A 375 -3.96 -29.13 5.86
N ALA A 376 -5.10 -28.50 5.61
CA ALA A 376 -6.37 -28.75 6.30
C ALA A 376 -7.51 -29.03 5.31
N GLY A 377 -8.56 -29.74 5.73
CA GLY A 377 -9.78 -29.89 4.94
C GLY A 377 -10.56 -28.58 4.85
N GLY A 378 -10.92 -28.01 5.99
CA GLY A 378 -11.66 -26.74 6.09
C GLY A 378 -11.09 -25.87 7.20
N MET A 379 -10.88 -24.58 6.94
CA MET A 379 -10.33 -23.64 7.91
C MET A 379 -11.00 -22.27 7.74
N GLY A 380 -11.46 -21.67 8.85
CA GLY A 380 -12.05 -20.33 8.85
C GLY A 380 -11.04 -19.26 8.45
N SER A 381 -11.49 -18.22 7.75
CA SER A 381 -10.64 -17.12 7.23
C SER A 381 -9.74 -16.52 8.30
N ARG A 382 -10.27 -16.33 9.51
CA ARG A 382 -9.50 -15.80 10.65
C ARG A 382 -8.35 -16.70 11.08
N ALA A 383 -8.52 -18.01 11.06
CA ALA A 383 -7.45 -18.95 11.38
C ALA A 383 -6.38 -18.97 10.29
N GLN A 384 -6.79 -18.90 9.01
CA GLN A 384 -5.85 -18.80 7.88
C GLN A 384 -4.96 -17.57 8.00
N GLU A 385 -5.54 -16.41 8.33
CA GLU A 385 -4.79 -15.16 8.57
C GLU A 385 -3.76 -15.30 9.70
N LEU A 386 -4.14 -15.97 10.80
CA LEU A 386 -3.25 -16.14 11.94
C LEU A 386 -2.06 -17.08 11.61
N PHE A 387 -2.28 -18.15 10.84
CA PHE A 387 -1.20 -19.03 10.38
C PHE A 387 -0.25 -18.32 9.42
N LEU A 388 -0.80 -17.58 8.43
CA LEU A 388 0.00 -16.78 7.52
C LEU A 388 0.82 -15.71 8.27
N GLY A 389 0.23 -15.07 9.28
CA GLY A 389 0.91 -14.13 10.17
C GLY A 389 2.05 -14.74 11.00
N LYS A 390 2.09 -16.05 11.14
CA LYS A 390 3.17 -16.81 11.81
C LYS A 390 4.20 -17.39 10.82
N GLY A 391 4.08 -17.07 9.53
CA GLY A 391 4.96 -17.59 8.49
C GLY A 391 4.65 -19.03 8.05
N ILE A 392 3.51 -19.58 8.47
CA ILE A 392 3.08 -20.93 8.12
C ILE A 392 2.18 -20.84 6.89
N ARG A 393 2.59 -21.49 5.79
CA ARG A 393 1.78 -21.53 4.55
C ARG A 393 0.54 -22.37 4.78
N VAL A 394 -0.61 -21.90 4.31
CA VAL A 394 -1.90 -22.58 4.53
C VAL A 394 -2.43 -23.16 3.24
N VAL A 395 -2.79 -24.45 3.27
CA VAL A 395 -3.49 -25.16 2.18
C VAL A 395 -4.82 -25.66 2.75
N THR A 396 -5.93 -25.28 2.14
CA THR A 396 -7.29 -25.69 2.54
C THR A 396 -8.00 -26.42 1.41
N GLY A 397 -9.12 -27.09 1.72
CA GLY A 397 -9.92 -27.83 0.76
C GLY A 397 -9.41 -29.24 0.49
N ALA A 398 -8.39 -29.74 1.21
CA ALA A 398 -7.89 -31.09 0.99
C ALA A 398 -8.95 -32.14 1.36
N SER A 399 -9.12 -33.16 0.51
CA SER A 399 -10.10 -34.24 0.75
C SER A 399 -9.72 -35.11 1.95
N GLN A 400 -10.73 -35.71 2.60
CA GLN A 400 -10.53 -36.59 3.77
C GLN A 400 -9.77 -37.87 3.39
N GLU A 401 -8.46 -37.80 3.41
CA GLU A 401 -7.57 -38.94 3.16
C GLU A 401 -6.58 -39.13 4.34
N VAL A 402 -5.80 -40.22 4.26
CA VAL A 402 -4.74 -40.49 5.24
C VAL A 402 -3.67 -39.38 5.16
N PRO A 403 -3.24 -38.79 6.29
CA PRO A 403 -2.33 -37.63 6.31
C PRO A 403 -1.05 -37.81 5.49
N ALA A 404 -0.44 -39.01 5.51
CA ALA A 404 0.74 -39.31 4.73
C ALA A 404 0.49 -39.23 3.21
N LYS A 405 -0.71 -39.63 2.75
CA LYS A 405 -1.11 -39.54 1.35
C LYS A 405 -1.34 -38.09 0.93
N VAL A 406 -1.99 -37.29 1.78
CA VAL A 406 -2.18 -35.85 1.56
C VAL A 406 -0.84 -35.14 1.37
N VAL A 407 0.16 -35.48 2.20
CA VAL A 407 1.51 -34.92 2.10
C VAL A 407 2.24 -35.42 0.86
N ALA A 408 2.14 -36.71 0.50
CA ALA A 408 2.73 -37.23 -0.72
C ALA A 408 2.15 -36.58 -1.99
N ASP A 409 0.83 -36.38 -2.01
CA ASP A 409 0.14 -35.70 -3.11
C ASP A 409 0.51 -34.20 -3.16
N TYR A 410 0.76 -33.57 -2.01
CA TYR A 410 1.26 -32.20 -1.95
C TYR A 410 2.66 -32.08 -2.56
N LEU A 411 3.59 -32.98 -2.20
CA LEU A 411 4.96 -33.00 -2.72
C LEU A 411 5.04 -33.26 -4.23
N THR A 412 4.08 -34.02 -4.76
CA THR A 412 3.99 -34.33 -6.19
C THR A 412 3.15 -33.32 -6.98
N CYS A 413 2.58 -32.31 -6.32
CA CYS A 413 1.62 -31.35 -6.88
C CYS A 413 0.35 -32.03 -7.43
N ALA A 414 0.00 -33.22 -6.94
CA ALA A 414 -1.20 -33.98 -7.29
C ALA A 414 -2.36 -33.74 -6.31
N LEU A 415 -2.12 -33.05 -5.19
CA LEU A 415 -3.13 -32.79 -4.17
C LEU A 415 -4.29 -31.98 -4.75
N LYS A 416 -5.48 -32.61 -4.77
CA LYS A 416 -6.72 -31.96 -5.19
C LYS A 416 -7.35 -31.24 -4.00
N THR A 417 -7.59 -29.95 -4.16
CA THR A 417 -8.30 -29.12 -3.16
C THR A 417 -9.69 -28.77 -3.68
N GLY A 418 -10.72 -29.11 -2.91
CA GLY A 418 -12.12 -28.70 -3.15
C GLY A 418 -12.46 -27.35 -2.50
N SER A 419 -13.75 -27.03 -2.44
CA SER A 419 -14.24 -25.86 -1.72
C SER A 419 -13.86 -25.93 -0.24
N ASN A 420 -13.39 -24.82 0.34
CA ASN A 420 -13.13 -24.68 1.77
C ASN A 420 -14.46 -24.70 2.55
N ILE A 421 -14.99 -25.89 2.84
CA ILE A 421 -16.22 -26.08 3.60
C ILE A 421 -15.87 -25.90 5.08
N CYS A 422 -16.07 -24.70 5.59
CA CYS A 422 -15.97 -24.40 7.01
C CYS A 422 -17.37 -24.03 7.47
N ASP A 423 -18.14 -25.01 7.96
CA ASP A 423 -19.47 -24.77 8.50
C ASP A 423 -19.32 -24.17 9.91
N HIS A 424 -19.40 -22.84 10.00
CA HIS A 424 -19.62 -22.12 11.24
C HIS A 424 -20.61 -20.97 11.04
#